data_AF-A0A919XRZ2-F1
#
_entry.id   AF-A0A919XRZ2-F1
#
_cell.length_a   1.000
_cell.length_b   1.000
_cell.length_c   1.000
_cell.angle_alpha   90.00
_cell.angle_beta   90.00
_cell.angle_gamma   90.00
#
_symmetry.space_group_name_H-M   'P 1'
#
loop_
_entity.id
_entity.type
_entity.pdbx_description
1 polymer ?
#
loop_
_entity_poly.entity_id
_entity_poly.type
_entity_poly.pdbx_seq_one_letter_code
_entity_poly.pdbx_strand_id
1 'polypeptide(L)'
;MLNSIAREDWIGAVIFLGVLMVVSWINFRKMSSGKYDYKALRKRGLMWTEISVLLFMLQLILRKGDNRFLVLLGMLVLFAAGQWLGAIYYDRKLGNRD
;
A
#
# COMPACT_ATOMS: atom_id res chain seq x y z
N MET A 1 17.33 24.22 -7.48
CA MET A 1 16.37 23.85 -8.55
C MET A 1 15.38 22.85 -7.97
N LEU A 2 14.08 23.17 -8.01
CA LEU A 2 13.03 22.17 -7.76
C LEU A 2 13.02 21.22 -8.96
N ASN A 3 13.36 19.94 -8.75
CA ASN A 3 13.32 18.94 -9.81
C ASN A 3 11.83 18.66 -10.10
N SER A 4 11.31 19.17 -11.22
CA SER A 4 9.93 18.87 -11.62
C SER A 4 9.84 17.42 -12.06
N ILE A 5 8.85 16.68 -11.57
CA ILE A 5 8.55 15.31 -12.03
C ILE A 5 8.26 15.38 -13.54
N ALA A 6 9.01 14.64 -14.34
CA ALA A 6 8.86 14.65 -15.78
C ALA A 6 7.58 13.91 -16.20
N ARG A 7 7.11 14.13 -17.44
CA ARG A 7 5.88 13.49 -17.95
C ARG A 7 6.02 11.96 -17.95
N GLU A 8 7.21 11.46 -18.24
CA GLU A 8 7.53 10.03 -18.30
C GLU A 8 7.45 9.39 -16.91
N ASP A 9 7.92 10.10 -15.88
CA ASP A 9 7.84 9.65 -14.49
C ASP A 9 6.37 9.49 -14.04
N TRP A 10 5.49 10.40 -14.50
CA TRP A 10 4.06 10.30 -14.23
C TRP A 10 3.40 9.10 -14.91
N ILE A 11 3.78 8.78 -16.14
CA ILE A 11 3.27 7.59 -16.84
C ILE A 11 3.65 6.33 -16.05
N GLY A 12 4.90 6.22 -15.63
CA GLY A 12 5.36 5.11 -14.80
C GLY A 12 4.60 5.01 -13.47
N ALA A 13 4.40 6.13 -12.78
CA ALA A 13 3.66 6.18 -11.52
C ALA A 13 2.19 5.78 -11.68
N VAL A 14 1.54 6.17 -12.78
CA VAL A 14 0.15 5.79 -13.08
C VAL A 14 0.04 4.30 -13.38
N ILE A 15 0.97 3.73 -14.16
CA ILE A 15 1.01 2.29 -14.42
C ILE A 15 1.20 1.53 -13.10
N PHE A 16 2.16 1.96 -12.29
CA PHE A 16 2.42 1.36 -10.98
C PHE A 16 1.19 1.41 -10.07
N LEU A 17 0.52 2.56 -9.99
CA LEU A 17 -0.72 2.72 -9.25
C LEU A 17 -1.82 1.78 -9.78
N GLY A 18 -1.95 1.64 -11.10
CA GLY A 18 -2.89 0.70 -11.72
C GLY A 18 -2.66 -0.74 -11.28
N VAL A 19 -1.40 -1.19 -11.24
CA VAL A 19 -1.03 -2.52 -10.72
C VAL A 19 -1.46 -2.67 -9.25
N LEU A 20 -1.15 -1.69 -8.40
CA LEU A 20 -1.53 -1.72 -6.98
C LEU A 20 -3.04 -1.78 -6.79
N MET A 21 -3.81 -1.07 -7.62
CA MET A 21 -5.28 -1.11 -7.59
C MET A 21 -5.81 -2.50 -7.96
N VAL A 22 -5.31 -3.11 -9.03
CA VAL A 22 -5.71 -4.46 -9.47
C VAL A 22 -5.40 -5.49 -8.39
N VAL A 23 -4.19 -5.45 -7.82
CA VAL A 23 -3.80 -6.36 -6.73
C VAL A 23 -4.68 -6.14 -5.50
N SER A 24 -4.95 -4.88 -5.14
CA SER A 24 -5.82 -4.55 -4.01
C SER A 24 -7.22 -5.12 -4.19
N TRP A 25 -7.78 -4.98 -5.40
CA TRP A 25 -9.10 -5.49 -5.74
C TRP A 25 -9.17 -7.02 -5.62
N ILE A 26 -8.17 -7.72 -6.16
CA ILE A 26 -8.07 -9.19 -6.07
C ILE A 26 -8.00 -9.63 -4.60
N ASN A 27 -7.14 -8.97 -3.80
CA ASN A 27 -6.98 -9.30 -2.40
C ASN A 27 -8.26 -9.06 -1.60
N PHE A 28 -8.94 -7.93 -1.80
CA PHE A 28 -10.22 -7.65 -1.13
C PHE A 28 -11.33 -8.63 -1.52
N ARG A 29 -11.40 -9.05 -2.79
CA ARG A 29 -12.33 -10.11 -3.20
C ARG A 29 -12.02 -11.42 -2.49
N LYS A 30 -10.75 -11.81 -2.41
CA LYS A 30 -10.34 -13.03 -1.67
C LYS A 30 -10.64 -12.90 -0.17
N MET A 31 -10.37 -11.76 0.45
CA MET A 31 -10.74 -11.47 1.86
C MET A 31 -12.25 -11.54 2.07
N SER A 32 -13.08 -11.10 1.12
CA SER A 32 -14.53 -11.21 1.25
C SER A 32 -15.04 -12.66 1.22
N SER A 33 -14.27 -13.58 0.62
CA SER A 33 -14.63 -15.00 0.51
C SER A 33 -14.33 -15.85 1.74
N GLY A 34 -13.76 -15.27 2.82
CA GLY A 34 -13.46 -16.01 4.05
C GLY A 34 -12.25 -16.95 4.00
N LYS A 35 -11.50 -16.97 2.88
CA LYS A 35 -10.41 -17.93 2.65
C LYS A 35 -9.08 -17.60 3.34
N TYR A 36 -8.98 -16.49 4.06
CA TYR A 36 -7.74 -16.04 4.70
C TYR A 36 -7.76 -16.26 6.20
N ASP A 37 -6.60 -16.62 6.76
CA ASP A 37 -6.30 -16.40 8.17
C ASP A 37 -6.06 -14.89 8.39
N TYR A 38 -7.08 -14.19 8.87
CA TYR A 38 -7.01 -12.75 9.11
C TYR A 38 -6.00 -12.36 10.19
N LYS A 39 -5.72 -13.23 11.17
CA LYS A 39 -4.73 -12.94 12.23
C LYS A 39 -3.33 -12.90 11.64
N ALA A 40 -2.97 -13.90 10.84
CA ALA A 40 -1.69 -13.92 10.13
C ALA A 40 -1.58 -12.77 9.13
N LEU A 41 -2.66 -12.49 8.40
CA LEU A 41 -2.71 -11.42 7.39
C LEU A 41 -2.55 -10.03 8.02
N ARG A 42 -3.19 -9.77 9.17
CA ARG A 42 -3.04 -8.51 9.92
C ARG A 42 -1.61 -8.31 10.42
N LYS A 43 -0.97 -9.34 10.97
CA LYS A 43 0.42 -9.24 11.44
C LYS A 43 1.37 -8.90 10.30
N ARG A 44 1.25 -9.60 9.17
CA ARG A 44 2.07 -9.34 7.97
C ARG A 44 1.75 -7.97 7.37
N GLY A 45 0.48 -7.61 7.27
CA GLY A 45 0.04 -6.32 6.73
C GLY A 45 0.56 -5.14 7.55
N LEU A 46 0.57 -5.24 8.88
CA LEU A 46 1.11 -4.20 9.75
C LEU A 46 2.62 -4.03 9.53
N MET A 47 3.38 -5.13 9.54
CA MET A 47 4.82 -5.11 9.31
C MET A 47 5.16 -4.46 7.96
N TRP A 48 4.46 -4.82 6.87
CA TRP A 48 4.70 -4.20 5.57
C TRP A 48 4.29 -2.73 5.53
N THR A 49 3.27 -2.33 6.27
CA THR A 49 2.88 -0.93 6.42
C THR A 49 3.97 -0.14 7.13
N GLU A 50 4.47 -0.65 8.26
CA GLU A 50 5.57 -0.05 9.04
C GLU A 50 6.83 0.09 8.20
N ILE A 51 7.25 -0.97 7.50
CA ILE A 51 8.42 -0.95 6.59
C ILE A 51 8.23 0.12 5.53
N SER A 52 7.06 0.19 4.89
CA SER A 52 6.79 1.17 3.84
C SER A 52 6.83 2.60 4.37
N VAL A 53 6.29 2.84 5.57
CA VAL A 53 6.31 4.15 6.24
C VAL A 53 7.74 4.55 6.59
N LEU A 54 8.54 3.63 7.14
CA LEU A 54 9.95 3.88 7.46
C LEU A 54 10.75 4.23 6.21
N LEU A 55 10.56 3.50 5.11
CA LEU A 55 11.21 3.80 3.83
C LEU A 55 10.76 5.16 3.28
N PHE A 56 9.47 5.48 3.38
CA PHE A 56 8.94 6.78 2.97
C PHE A 56 9.53 7.94 3.80
N MET A 57 9.63 7.78 5.12
CA MET A 57 10.27 8.75 6.01
C MET A 57 11.76 8.91 5.71
N LEU A 58 12.47 7.80 5.50
CA LEU A 58 13.87 7.83 5.11
C LEU A 58 14.05 8.61 3.80
N GLN A 59 13.17 8.37 2.82
CA GLN A 59 13.21 9.10 1.55
C GLN A 59 12.87 10.59 1.73
N LEU A 60 11.95 10.97 2.61
CA LEU A 60 11.69 12.38 2.91
C LEU A 60 12.94 13.12 3.36
N ILE A 61 13.78 12.46 4.17
CA ILE A 61 15.02 13.04 4.70
C ILE A 61 16.12 13.05 3.62
N LEU A 62 16.25 11.96 2.85
CA LEU A 62 17.36 11.76 1.91
C LEU A 62 17.12 12.32 0.51
N ARG A 63 15.89 12.67 0.12
CA ARG A 63 15.50 12.97 -1.27
C ARG A 63 16.31 14.06 -1.98
N LYS A 64 16.98 14.97 -1.28
CA LYS A 64 17.75 16.10 -1.87
C LYS A 64 17.02 16.84 -3.03
N GLY A 65 15.68 16.91 -2.97
CA GLY A 65 14.84 17.55 -3.99
C GLY A 65 14.27 16.63 -5.09
N ASP A 66 14.61 15.33 -5.11
CA ASP A 66 14.03 14.35 -6.02
C ASP A 66 12.78 13.66 -5.41
N ASN A 67 11.61 14.01 -5.94
CA ASN A 67 10.33 13.52 -5.44
C ASN A 67 9.83 12.25 -6.14
N ARG A 68 10.51 11.73 -7.17
CA ARG A 68 10.01 10.60 -7.97
C ARG A 68 9.80 9.35 -7.12
N PHE A 69 10.83 8.96 -6.38
CA PHE A 69 10.78 7.77 -5.52
C PHE A 69 9.84 7.96 -4.33
N LEU A 70 9.69 9.20 -3.85
CA LEU A 70 8.79 9.54 -2.77
C LEU A 70 7.32 9.30 -3.15
N VAL A 71 6.93 9.64 -4.39
CA VAL A 71 5.58 9.37 -4.91
C VAL A 71 5.31 7.86 -4.93
N LEU A 72 6.26 7.06 -5.42
CA LEU A 72 6.12 5.60 -5.47
C LEU A 72 6.02 4.99 -4.07
N LEU A 73 6.85 5.42 -3.13
CA LEU A 73 6.78 4.99 -1.73
C LEU A 73 5.47 5.42 -1.06
N GLY A 74 4.97 6.63 -1.35
CA GLY A 74 3.69 7.09 -0.85
C GLY A 74 2.53 6.19 -1.32
N MET A 75 2.55 5.79 -2.59
CA MET A 75 1.59 4.82 -3.13
C MET A 75 1.71 3.45 -2.44
N LEU A 76 2.93 2.97 -2.19
CA LEU A 76 3.17 1.72 -1.46
C LEU A 76 2.67 1.77 -0.01
N VAL A 77 2.88 2.88 0.69
CA VAL A 77 2.35 3.11 2.04
C VAL A 77 0.83 3.01 2.05
N LEU A 78 0.17 3.74 1.14
CA LEU A 78 -1.30 3.72 1.03
C LEU A 78 -1.81 2.32 0.67
N PHE A 79 -1.12 1.62 -0.22
CA PHE A 79 -1.45 0.25 -0.59
C PHE A 79 -1.33 -0.69 0.62
N ALA A 80 -0.19 -0.73 1.30
CA ALA A 80 0.06 -1.59 2.44
C ALA A 80 -0.93 -1.32 3.58
N ALA A 81 -1.14 -0.05 3.91
CA ALA A 81 -2.11 0.37 4.93
C ALA A 81 -3.53 -0.03 4.54
N GLY A 82 -3.92 0.16 3.27
CA GLY A 82 -5.23 -0.25 2.76
C GLY A 82 -5.46 -1.75 2.84
N GLN A 83 -4.46 -2.56 2.50
CA GLN A 83 -4.54 -4.02 2.64
C GLN A 83 -4.69 -4.45 4.10
N TRP A 84 -3.96 -3.81 5.01
CA TRP A 84 -4.06 -4.08 6.45
C TRP A 84 -5.41 -3.67 7.03
N LEU A 85 -5.93 -2.48 6.69
CA LEU A 85 -7.24 -2.03 7.09
C LEU A 85 -8.36 -2.93 6.56
N GLY A 86 -8.24 -3.38 5.29
CA GLY A 86 -9.15 -4.35 4.71
C GLY A 86 -9.17 -5.66 5.48
N ALA A 87 -7.99 -6.17 5.88
CA ALA A 87 -7.90 -7.38 6.69
C ALA A 87 -8.64 -7.21 8.04
N ILE A 88 -8.46 -6.07 8.74
CA ILE A 88 -9.19 -5.77 9.99
C ILE A 88 -10.71 -5.70 9.75
N TYR A 89 -11.12 -5.01 8.69
CA TYR A 89 -12.54 -4.84 8.37
C TYR A 89 -13.22 -6.19 8.14
N TYR A 90 -12.62 -7.06 7.31
CA TYR A 90 -13.20 -8.37 7.00
C TYR A 90 -13.13 -9.34 8.18
N ASP A 91 -12.08 -9.30 8.99
CA ASP A 91 -11.97 -10.04 10.25
C ASP A 91 -13.16 -9.73 11.18
N ARG A 92 -13.45 -8.44 11.40
CA ARG A 92 -14.62 -8.02 12.22
C ARG A 92 -15.96 -8.35 11.57
N LYS A 93 -16.06 -8.15 10.24
CA LYS A 93 -17.32 -8.37 9.51
C LYS A 93 -17.73 -9.84 9.48
N LEU A 94 -16.76 -10.75 9.37
CA LEU A 94 -17.02 -12.19 9.33
C LEU A 94 -17.03 -12.82 10.72
N GLY A 95 -16.16 -12.38 11.64
CA GLY A 95 -16.17 -12.86 13.03
C GLY A 95 -17.40 -12.45 13.84
N ASN A 96 -18.15 -11.44 13.41
CA ASN A 96 -19.47 -11.09 13.99
C ASN A 96 -20.65 -11.90 13.39
N ARG A 97 -20.39 -12.86 12.49
CA ARG A 97 -21.42 -13.72 11.88
C ARG A 97 -21.49 -15.12 12.49
N ASP A 98 -20.56 -15.45 13.37
CA ASP A 98 -20.50 -16.68 14.17
C ASP A 98 -21.01 -16.40 15.60
#